data_AF-A0A846TAS0-F1
#
_entry.id   AF-A0A846TAS0-F1
#
_cell.length_a   1.000
_cell.length_b   1.000
_cell.length_c   1.000
_cell.angle_alpha   90.00
_cell.angle_beta   90.00
_cell.angle_gamma   90.00
#
_symmetry.space_group_name_H-M   'P 1'
#
loop_
_entity.id
_entity.type
_entity.pdbx_description
1 polymer ?
#
loop_
_entity_poly.entity_id
_entity_poly.type
_entity_poly.pdbx_seq_one_letter_code
_entity_poly.pdbx_strand_id
1 'polypeptide(L)'
;MQNWVVVYLILDVTLPIIRQASVLRVAYRLSYWDSLILATAQDAGCSVFYSEDMQDGLRIGALTLRNPFKAGSARLKRSNGFSH
;
A
#
# COMPACT_ATOMS: atom_id res chain seq x y z
N MET A 1 26.03 -17.01 -11.96
CA MET A 1 25.76 -15.72 -11.26
C MET A 1 24.57 -15.09 -11.95
N GLN A 2 23.34 -15.51 -11.60
CA GLN A 2 22.13 -15.03 -12.26
C GLN A 2 21.88 -13.56 -11.90
N ASN A 3 21.58 -12.77 -12.93
CA ASN A 3 21.36 -11.34 -12.88
C ASN A 3 19.91 -11.07 -12.39
N TRP A 4 19.74 -10.59 -11.16
CA TRP A 4 18.42 -10.24 -10.59
C TRP A 4 18.04 -8.81 -10.98
N VAL A 5 17.97 -8.50 -12.27
CA VAL A 5 17.52 -7.17 -12.68
C VAL A 5 16.01 -7.12 -12.50
N VAL A 6 15.61 -6.41 -11.46
CA VAL A 6 14.23 -6.15 -11.11
C VAL A 6 13.64 -5.15 -12.11
N VAL A 7 12.52 -5.53 -12.76
CA VAL A 7 11.85 -4.77 -13.83
C VAL A 7 10.75 -3.86 -13.27
N TYR A 8 11.11 -2.90 -12.42
CA TYR A 8 10.12 -1.95 -11.87
C TYR A 8 10.43 -0.50 -12.19
N LEU A 9 9.36 0.28 -12.34
CA LEU A 9 9.44 1.73 -12.48
C LEU A 9 9.94 2.34 -11.16
N ILE A 10 11.00 3.12 -11.24
CA ILE A 10 11.49 3.94 -10.14
C ILE A 10 10.95 5.36 -10.36
N LEU A 11 10.36 5.94 -9.31
CA LEU A 11 9.82 7.28 -9.34
C LEU A 11 10.74 8.22 -8.56
N ASP A 12 11.01 9.39 -9.15
CA ASP A 12 11.77 10.44 -8.49
C ASP A 12 10.95 11.12 -7.41
N VAL A 13 11.62 11.47 -6.31
CA VAL A 13 11.02 12.25 -5.23
C VAL A 13 11.26 13.73 -5.50
N THR A 14 10.19 14.47 -5.74
CA THR A 14 10.21 15.91 -6.03
C THR A 14 9.85 16.74 -4.80
N LEU A 15 10.14 18.05 -4.83
CA LEU A 15 9.78 18.95 -3.72
C LEU A 15 8.27 18.98 -3.41
N PRO A 16 7.35 18.99 -4.41
CA PRO A 16 5.91 18.82 -4.14
C PRO A 16 5.58 17.55 -3.36
N ILE A 17 6.21 16.42 -3.70
CA ILE A 17 6.02 15.14 -2.99
C ILE A 17 6.47 15.26 -1.53
N ILE A 18 7.63 15.87 -1.27
CA ILE A 18 8.16 16.05 0.11
C ILE A 18 7.21 16.93 0.94
N ARG A 19 6.65 17.99 0.34
CA ARG A 19 5.68 18.86 1.01
C ARG A 19 4.39 18.10 1.33
N GLN A 20 3.86 17.34 0.36
CA GLN A 20 2.68 16.52 0.55
C GLN A 20 2.91 15.45 1.62
N ALA A 21 4.08 14.82 1.65
CA ALA A 21 4.48 13.88 2.69
C ALA A 21 4.42 14.51 4.08
N SER A 22 4.86 15.76 4.22
CA SER A 22 4.81 16.48 5.50
C SER A 22 3.36 16.74 5.95
N VAL A 23 2.45 17.05 5.02
CA VAL A 23 1.02 17.19 5.29
C VAL A 23 0.41 15.85 5.73
N LEU A 24 0.66 14.77 4.98
CA LEU A 24 0.15 13.43 5.29
C LEU A 24 0.64 12.94 6.65
N ARG A 25 1.91 13.21 6.98
CA ARG A 25 2.52 12.84 8.27
C ARG A 25 1.72 13.40 9.44
N VAL A 26 1.36 14.68 9.38
CA VAL A 26 0.61 15.34 10.45
C VAL A 26 -0.84 14.87 10.46
N ALA A 27 -1.49 14.81 9.30
CA ALA A 27 -2.90 14.45 9.18
C ALA A 27 -3.21 13.01 9.63
N TYR A 28 -2.32 12.06 9.32
CA TYR A 28 -2.53 10.63 9.57
C TYR A 28 -1.59 10.04 10.62
N ARG A 29 -0.75 10.87 11.27
CA ARG A 29 0.22 10.46 12.31
C ARG A 29 1.16 9.32 11.87
N LEU A 30 1.56 9.35 10.60
CA LEU A 30 2.42 8.35 9.99
C LEU A 30 3.90 8.65 10.27
N SER A 31 4.78 7.68 10.00
CA SER A 31 6.23 7.96 9.93
C SER A 31 6.54 8.87 8.74
N TYR A 32 7.69 9.54 8.75
CA TYR A 32 8.11 10.37 7.62
C TYR A 32 8.21 9.56 6.31
N TRP A 33 8.83 8.38 6.37
CA TRP A 33 9.04 7.53 5.20
C TRP A 33 7.74 6.96 4.65
N ASP A 34 6.83 6.51 5.51
CA ASP A 34 5.50 6.05 5.10
C ASP A 34 4.73 7.17 4.39
N SER A 35 4.76 8.37 4.96
CA SER A 35 4.11 9.53 4.38
C SER A 35 4.70 9.90 3.02
N LEU A 36 6.02 9.77 2.87
CA LEU A 36 6.71 10.03 1.61
C LEU A 36 6.30 9.04 0.52
N ILE A 37 6.29 7.74 0.85
CA ILE A 37 5.91 6.69 -0.09
C ILE A 37 4.44 6.86 -0.52
N LEU A 38 3.54 7.18 0.42
CA LEU A 38 2.13 7.41 0.11
C LEU A 38 1.92 8.67 -0.74
N ALA A 39 2.66 9.75 -0.47
CA ALA A 39 2.63 10.96 -1.29
C ALA A 39 3.10 10.67 -2.72
N THR A 40 4.19 9.91 -2.90
CA THR A 40 4.66 9.48 -4.23
C THR A 40 3.62 8.61 -4.94
N ALA A 41 2.95 7.70 -4.23
CA ALA A 41 1.89 6.88 -4.81
C ALA A 41 0.68 7.72 -5.26
N GLN A 42 0.31 8.75 -4.48
CA GLN A 42 -0.74 9.70 -4.88
C GLN A 42 -0.33 10.50 -6.13
N ASP A 43 0.92 10.99 -6.18
CA ASP A 43 1.46 11.75 -7.31
C ASP A 43 1.52 10.92 -8.59
N ALA A 44 1.87 9.63 -8.46
CA ALA A 44 1.85 8.66 -9.56
C ALA A 44 0.43 8.26 -10.03
N GLY A 45 -0.63 8.78 -9.39
CA GLY A 45 -2.01 8.48 -9.73
C GLY A 45 -2.48 7.08 -9.34
N CYS A 46 -1.80 6.43 -8.39
CA CYS A 46 -2.21 5.11 -7.91
C CYS A 46 -3.55 5.19 -7.18
N SER A 47 -4.43 4.21 -7.43
CA SER A 47 -5.71 4.07 -6.72
C SER A 47 -5.64 3.09 -5.54
N VAL A 48 -4.65 2.18 -5.54
CA VAL A 48 -4.44 1.18 -4.51
C VAL A 48 -2.98 1.19 -4.05
N PHE A 49 -2.76 1.14 -2.74
CA PHE A 49 -1.44 1.00 -2.13
C PHE A 49 -1.40 -0.27 -1.29
N TYR A 50 -0.51 -1.21 -1.62
CA TYR A 50 -0.38 -2.46 -0.88
C TYR A 50 0.64 -2.34 0.25
N SER A 51 0.23 -2.67 1.47
CA SER A 51 1.12 -2.72 2.63
C SER A 51 0.59 -3.70 3.68
N GLU A 52 1.50 -4.50 4.23
CA GLU A 52 1.21 -5.41 5.35
C GLU A 52 0.96 -4.65 6.65
N ASP A 53 1.81 -3.66 6.93
CA ASP A 53 1.87 -2.99 8.23
C ASP A 53 0.85 -1.86 8.36
N MET A 54 0.39 -1.30 7.24
CA MET A 54 -0.57 -0.19 7.28
C MET A 54 -2.02 -0.64 7.46
N GLN A 55 -2.85 0.29 7.95
CA GLN A 55 -4.27 0.04 8.20
C GLN A 55 -5.03 -0.27 6.89
N ASP A 56 -5.40 -1.53 6.72
CA ASP A 56 -6.26 -1.98 5.61
C ASP A 56 -7.57 -1.19 5.57
N GLY A 57 -7.92 -0.71 4.37
CA GLY A 57 -9.12 0.08 4.11
C GLY A 57 -8.98 1.57 4.35
N LEU A 58 -7.85 2.06 4.89
CA LEU A 58 -7.61 3.50 5.02
C LEU A 58 -7.62 4.18 3.64
N ARG A 59 -8.32 5.32 3.52
CA ARG A 59 -8.39 6.12 2.30
C ARG A 59 -7.71 7.46 2.49
N ILE A 60 -6.83 7.80 1.54
CA ILE A 60 -6.10 9.05 1.48
C ILE A 60 -6.31 9.64 0.09
N GLY A 61 -7.22 10.60 -0.03
CA GLY A 61 -7.69 11.08 -1.34
C GLY A 61 -8.28 9.93 -2.17
N ALA A 62 -7.74 9.72 -3.38
CA ALA A 62 -8.11 8.61 -4.27
C ALA A 62 -7.40 7.28 -3.93
N LEU A 63 -6.37 7.30 -3.09
CA LEU A 63 -5.55 6.14 -2.75
C LEU A 63 -6.23 5.33 -1.64
N THR A 64 -6.40 4.02 -1.86
CA THR A 64 -6.93 3.08 -0.86
C THR A 64 -5.83 2.10 -0.44
N LEU A 65 -5.58 2.01 0.86
CA LEU A 65 -4.58 1.10 1.41
C LEU A 65 -5.17 -0.30 1.55
N ARG A 66 -4.42 -1.31 1.12
CA ARG A 66 -4.84 -2.71 1.14
C ARG A 66 -3.76 -3.61 1.72
N ASN A 67 -4.14 -4.41 2.69
CA ASN A 67 -3.28 -5.47 3.19
C ASN A 67 -3.42 -6.71 2.29
N PRO A 68 -2.35 -7.13 1.58
CA PRO A 68 -2.43 -8.23 0.62
C PRO A 68 -2.76 -9.58 1.27
N PHE A 69 -2.53 -9.74 2.57
CA PHE A 69 -2.80 -10.98 3.31
C PHE A 69 -4.25 -11.08 3.81
N LYS A 70 -5.02 -9.97 3.81
CA LYS A 70 -6.44 -9.99 4.21
C LYS A 70 -7.39 -10.39 3.09
N ALA A 71 -6.99 -10.20 1.83
CA ALA A 71 -7.81 -10.58 0.67
C ALA A 71 -7.93 -12.11 0.49
N GLY A 72 -7.01 -12.89 1.09
CA GLY A 72 -6.94 -14.36 0.94
C GLY A 72 -7.76 -15.19 1.94
N SER A 73 -8.29 -14.59 3.01
CA SER A 73 -8.93 -15.33 4.11
C SER A 73 -10.31 -15.92 3.75
N ALA A 74 -10.86 -15.59 2.58
CA ALA A 74 -12.21 -15.98 2.17
C ALA A 74 -12.30 -17.40 1.56
N ARG A 75 -11.20 -18.14 1.37
CA ARG A 75 -11.26 -19.45 0.69
C ARG A 75 -10.41 -20.54 1.35
N LEU A 76 -10.78 -20.94 2.55
CA LEU A 76 -10.63 -22.32 3.04
C LEU A 76 -11.80 -22.71 3.95
N LYS A 77 -13.06 -22.51 3.51
CA LYS A 77 -14.14 -23.37 4.03
C LYS A 77 -13.92 -24.75 3.42
N ARG A 78 -13.24 -25.64 4.16
CA ARG A 78 -13.34 -27.08 3.94
C ARG A 78 -14.80 -27.47 4.15
N SER A 79 -15.60 -27.44 3.09
CA SER A 79 -16.83 -28.21 3.04
C SER A 79 -16.42 -29.67 2.91
N ASN A 80 -16.58 -30.44 3.98
CA ASN A 80 -17.01 -31.83 3.84
C ASN A 80 -17.88 -32.12 5.06
N GLY A 81 -19.17 -31.86 4.89
CA GLY A 81 -20.18 -32.56 5.66
C GLY A 81 -20.05 -34.04 5.32
N PHE A 82 -19.66 -34.83 6.32
CA PHE A 82 -19.89 -36.27 6.30
C PHE A 82 -21.16 -36.49 7.10
N SER A 83 -22.26 -36.71 6.39
CA SER A 83 -23.49 -37.24 6.95
C SER A 83 -23.32 -38.74 7.16
N HIS A 84 -23.51 -39.20 8.38
CA HIS A 84 -24.07 -40.51 8.71
C HIS A 84 -24.89 -40.39 9.98
#